data_AF-A0A077X0Z0-F1
#
_entry.id   AF-A0A077X0Z0-F1
#
_cell.length_a   1.000
_cell.length_b   1.000
_cell.length_c   1.000
_cell.angle_alpha   90.00
_cell.angle_beta   90.00
_cell.angle_gamma   90.00
#
_symmetry.space_group_name_H-M   'P 1'
#
loop_
_entity.id
_entity.type
_entity.pdbx_description
1 polymer ?
#
loop_
_entity_poly.entity_id
_entity_poly.type
_entity_poly.pdbx_seq_one_letter_code
_entity_poly.pdbx_strand_id
1 'polypeptide(L)'
;MLLLLFTPTLYIILAGDNVSRLLGSAGVVVSRKACTWIVSAIVGFPFALVRTMRDVSFMSFFASMATVGLLFVITSISVSTIHEKSNMQHDWANAGGIPIAFSTFSFSYCGNVIYPHLESSMAEPSDWPKVLLVATFAVTIMYVTVGFLAYLAYGVEVRNPVYDSLPQGSAQNVAMIVATLHVLLAVPMYLYVLTVGIESWLGVSYLQEHQYQQKQDQDTASLEDQDTMGQQRLSWMSQQRLWLQRHAKATRIVLRTVEICSCAVVAMLTPYFSDFMTLIGTIAAESLTFVLPCIFWIKLSWHDRNTWELVGCALIAAVGIFCAVFGTADAVKLFLDDIRQSL
;
A
#
# COMPACT_ATOMS: atom_id res chain seq x y z
N MET A 1 10.54 -1.48 4.37
CA MET A 1 10.67 0.00 4.33
C MET A 1 10.44 0.55 2.93
N LEU A 2 11.20 0.16 1.90
CA LEU A 2 11.02 0.67 0.52
C LEU A 2 9.58 0.54 -0.02
N LEU A 3 8.96 -0.64 0.07
CA LEU A 3 7.56 -0.83 -0.37
C LEU A 3 6.56 0.07 0.39
N LEU A 4 6.77 0.27 1.69
CA LEU A 4 5.90 1.10 2.52
C LEU A 4 5.97 2.59 2.15
N LEU A 5 7.06 3.02 1.49
CA LEU A 5 7.22 4.38 0.96
C LEU A 5 6.71 4.48 -0.49
N PHE A 6 7.02 3.49 -1.31
CA PHE A 6 6.72 3.53 -2.74
C PHE A 6 5.26 3.23 -3.09
N THR A 7 4.58 2.35 -2.35
CA THR A 7 3.14 2.11 -2.54
C THR A 7 2.29 3.38 -2.32
N PRO A 8 2.43 4.15 -1.23
CA PRO A 8 1.69 5.40 -1.09
C PRO A 8 2.13 6.46 -2.10
N THR A 9 3.37 6.44 -2.57
CA THR A 9 3.83 7.28 -3.69
C THR A 9 3.06 6.97 -4.98
N LEU A 10 2.88 5.69 -5.32
CA LEU A 10 2.07 5.25 -6.47
C LEU A 10 0.62 5.75 -6.38
N TYR A 11 0.04 5.65 -5.19
CA TYR A 11 -1.33 6.12 -4.92
C TYR A 11 -1.45 7.64 -5.08
N ILE A 12 -0.45 8.40 -4.64
CA ILE A 12 -0.39 9.86 -4.81
C ILE A 12 -0.21 10.24 -6.30
N ILE A 13 0.59 9.49 -7.05
CA ILE A 13 0.72 9.65 -8.51
C ILE A 13 -0.64 9.48 -9.20
N LEU A 14 -1.32 8.36 -8.93
CA LEU A 14 -2.60 8.03 -9.54
C LEU A 14 -3.68 9.06 -9.20
N ALA A 15 -3.77 9.44 -7.92
CA ALA A 15 -4.72 10.43 -7.46
C ALA A 15 -4.43 11.82 -8.07
N GLY A 16 -3.16 12.22 -8.17
CA GLY A 16 -2.77 13.48 -8.81
C GLY A 16 -3.17 13.54 -10.29
N ASP A 17 -2.96 12.45 -11.03
CA ASP A 17 -3.36 12.34 -12.43
C ASP A 17 -4.89 12.40 -12.60
N ASN A 18 -5.61 11.58 -11.83
CA ASN A 18 -7.07 11.56 -11.85
C ASN A 18 -7.67 12.93 -11.51
N VAL A 19 -7.17 13.62 -10.47
CA VAL A 19 -7.66 14.96 -10.10
C VAL A 19 -7.39 15.97 -11.21
N SER A 20 -6.20 15.96 -11.83
CA SER A 20 -5.88 16.86 -12.95
C SER A 20 -6.82 16.63 -14.13
N ARG A 21 -7.09 15.37 -14.49
CA ARG A 21 -8.01 14.99 -15.57
C ARG A 21 -9.45 15.34 -15.27
N LEU A 22 -9.92 15.09 -14.04
CA LEU A 22 -11.28 15.42 -13.60
C LEU A 22 -11.51 16.94 -13.62
N LEU A 23 -10.55 17.73 -13.13
CA LEU A 23 -10.62 19.19 -13.22
C LEU A 23 -10.63 19.66 -14.68
N GLY A 24 -9.80 19.07 -15.53
CA GLY A 24 -9.80 19.34 -16.97
C GLY A 24 -11.16 19.07 -17.62
N SER A 25 -11.83 17.96 -17.24
CA SER A 25 -13.18 17.64 -17.72
C SER A 25 -14.25 18.65 -17.25
N ALA A 26 -14.00 19.36 -16.15
CA ALA A 26 -14.83 20.44 -15.64
C ALA A 26 -14.44 21.83 -16.20
N GLY A 27 -13.47 21.89 -17.13
CA GLY A 27 -12.99 23.15 -17.74
C GLY A 27 -11.92 23.89 -16.94
N VAL A 28 -11.37 23.28 -15.88
CA VAL A 28 -10.35 23.88 -15.00
C VAL A 28 -9.00 23.22 -15.26
N VAL A 29 -8.07 23.96 -15.86
CA VAL A 29 -6.73 23.43 -16.20
C VAL A 29 -5.78 23.65 -15.03
N VAL A 30 -5.50 22.59 -14.27
CA VAL A 30 -4.49 22.57 -13.20
C VAL A 30 -3.42 21.54 -13.56
N SER A 31 -2.15 21.92 -13.44
CA SER A 31 -1.05 21.01 -13.75
C SER A 31 -1.07 19.78 -12.83
N ARG A 32 -0.74 18.61 -13.39
CA ARG A 32 -0.58 17.35 -12.63
C ARG A 32 0.28 17.54 -11.37
N LYS A 33 1.40 18.25 -11.50
CA LYS A 33 2.32 18.53 -10.37
C LYS A 33 1.64 19.32 -9.24
N ALA A 34 0.81 20.31 -9.58
CA ALA A 34 0.03 21.04 -8.58
C ALA A 34 -1.04 20.14 -7.93
N CYS A 35 -1.75 19.33 -8.71
CA CYS A 35 -2.72 18.36 -8.20
C CYS A 35 -2.06 17.35 -7.24
N THR A 36 -0.86 16.87 -7.53
CA THR A 36 -0.09 15.97 -6.65
C THR A 36 0.17 16.58 -5.27
N TRP A 37 0.55 17.86 -5.21
CA TRP A 37 0.73 18.56 -3.92
C TRP A 37 -0.58 18.75 -3.17
N ILE A 38 -1.65 19.14 -3.88
CA ILE A 38 -2.99 19.32 -3.29
C ILE A 38 -3.46 18.00 -2.67
N VAL A 39 -3.37 16.91 -3.42
CA VAL A 39 -3.70 15.55 -2.95
C VAL A 39 -2.85 15.17 -1.74
N SER A 40 -1.55 15.40 -1.80
CA SER A 40 -0.64 15.09 -0.69
C SER A 40 -0.98 15.88 0.57
N ALA A 41 -1.40 17.14 0.44
CA ALA A 41 -1.87 17.95 1.57
C ALA A 41 -3.22 17.45 2.12
N ILE A 42 -4.15 17.08 1.24
CA ILE A 42 -5.48 16.53 1.63
C ILE A 42 -5.34 15.24 2.42
N VAL A 43 -4.43 14.35 2.03
CA VAL A 43 -4.16 13.09 2.77
C VAL A 43 -3.29 13.36 3.99
N GLY A 44 -2.33 14.27 3.85
CA GLY A 44 -1.32 14.49 4.87
C GLY A 44 -1.83 15.15 6.12
N PHE A 45 -2.75 16.10 5.98
CA PHE A 45 -3.39 16.77 7.11
C PHE A 45 -4.13 15.78 8.04
N PRO A 46 -5.11 14.97 7.58
CA PRO A 46 -5.77 13.99 8.44
C PRO A 46 -4.79 12.92 8.93
N PHE A 47 -3.85 12.46 8.11
CA PHE A 47 -2.86 11.47 8.53
C PHE A 47 -1.97 11.97 9.67
N ALA A 48 -1.58 13.25 9.68
CA ALA A 48 -0.86 13.83 10.81
C ALA A 48 -1.68 13.81 12.12
N LEU A 49 -3.02 13.83 12.01
CA LEU A 49 -3.93 13.82 13.16
C LEU A 49 -4.29 12.40 13.64
N VAL A 50 -4.24 11.38 12.79
CA VAL A 50 -4.66 10.01 13.11
C VAL A 50 -3.72 9.36 14.14
N ARG A 51 -4.24 8.89 15.28
CA ARG A 51 -3.39 8.47 16.41
C ARG A 51 -3.24 6.96 16.55
N THR A 52 -4.16 6.18 16.00
CA THR A 52 -4.23 4.74 16.29
C THR A 52 -4.40 3.90 15.04
N MET A 53 -3.89 2.66 15.07
CA MET A 53 -4.15 1.66 14.02
C MET A 53 -5.65 1.43 13.78
N ARG A 54 -6.48 1.53 14.83
CA ARG A 54 -7.93 1.36 14.72
C ARG A 54 -8.56 2.37 13.77
N ASP A 55 -8.16 3.64 13.86
CA ASP A 55 -8.68 4.70 12.99
C ASP A 55 -8.30 4.45 11.52
N VAL A 56 -7.04 4.03 11.31
CA VAL A 56 -6.50 3.69 9.99
C VAL A 56 -7.20 2.47 9.38
N SER A 57 -7.46 1.43 10.18
CA SER A 57 -8.22 0.26 9.77
C SER A 57 -9.66 0.61 9.40
N PHE A 58 -10.28 1.57 10.10
CA PHE A 58 -11.62 2.05 9.78
C PHE A 58 -11.66 2.80 8.43
N MET A 59 -10.64 3.61 8.11
CA MET A 59 -10.50 4.21 6.77
C MET A 59 -10.36 3.14 5.67
N SER A 60 -9.64 2.06 5.97
CA SER A 60 -9.43 0.94 5.04
C SER A 60 -10.74 0.18 4.74
N PHE A 61 -11.67 0.11 5.68
CA PHE A 61 -13.02 -0.44 5.42
C PHE A 61 -13.76 0.34 4.33
N PHE A 62 -13.76 1.68 4.39
CA PHE A 62 -14.34 2.51 3.34
C PHE A 62 -13.57 2.42 2.03
N ALA A 63 -12.23 2.30 2.09
CA ALA A 63 -11.42 2.07 0.91
C ALA A 63 -11.84 0.78 0.18
N SER A 64 -12.07 -0.32 0.92
CA SER A 64 -12.54 -1.59 0.37
C SER A 64 -13.95 -1.50 -0.24
N MET A 65 -14.86 -0.74 0.40
CA MET A 65 -16.19 -0.50 -0.17
C MET A 65 -16.12 0.32 -1.48
N ALA A 66 -15.24 1.33 -1.54
CA ALA A 66 -14.95 2.05 -2.77
C ALA A 66 -14.40 1.11 -3.86
N THR A 67 -13.52 0.15 -3.50
CA THR A 67 -13.04 -0.87 -4.46
C THR A 67 -14.20 -1.66 -5.04
N VAL A 68 -15.12 -2.18 -4.21
CA VAL A 68 -16.29 -2.94 -4.70
C VAL A 68 -17.14 -2.11 -5.65
N GLY A 69 -17.38 -0.83 -5.33
CA GLY A 69 -18.09 0.09 -6.23
C GLY A 69 -17.36 0.31 -7.56
N LEU A 70 -16.03 0.45 -7.53
CA LEU A 70 -15.22 0.56 -8.74
C LEU A 70 -15.33 -0.72 -9.60
N LEU A 71 -15.25 -1.90 -9.00
CA LEU A 71 -15.41 -3.15 -9.74
C LEU A 71 -16.78 -3.24 -10.40
N PHE A 72 -17.84 -2.83 -9.69
CA PHE A 72 -19.19 -2.83 -10.25
C PHE A 72 -19.28 -1.95 -11.51
N VAL A 73 -18.72 -0.73 -11.46
CA VAL A 73 -18.69 0.17 -12.63
C VAL A 73 -17.90 -0.47 -13.78
N ILE A 74 -16.69 -0.96 -13.51
CA ILE A 74 -15.82 -1.51 -14.56
C ILE A 74 -16.43 -2.75 -15.21
N THR A 75 -16.93 -3.69 -14.41
CA THR A 75 -17.54 -4.92 -14.92
C THR A 75 -18.83 -4.65 -15.70
N SER A 76 -19.69 -3.75 -15.22
CA SER A 76 -20.94 -3.41 -15.90
C SER A 76 -20.69 -2.82 -17.29
N ILE A 77 -19.74 -1.88 -17.41
CA ILE A 77 -19.40 -1.26 -18.71
C ILE A 77 -18.63 -2.23 -19.61
N SER A 78 -17.81 -3.11 -19.04
CA SER A 78 -17.11 -4.14 -19.82
C SER A 78 -18.11 -5.12 -20.45
N VAL A 79 -19.10 -5.58 -19.70
CA VAL A 79 -20.16 -6.47 -20.20
C VAL A 79 -21.00 -5.79 -21.30
N SER A 80 -21.38 -4.52 -21.12
CA SER A 80 -22.09 -3.80 -22.18
C SER A 80 -21.23 -3.63 -23.44
N THR A 81 -19.94 -3.36 -23.27
CA THR A 81 -18.99 -3.23 -24.40
C THR A 81 -18.83 -4.53 -25.16
N ILE A 82 -18.76 -5.69 -24.47
CA ILE A 82 -18.69 -7.02 -25.09
C ILE A 82 -19.94 -7.29 -25.94
N HIS A 83 -21.12 -6.88 -25.48
CA HIS A 83 -22.35 -7.04 -26.24
C HIS A 83 -22.41 -6.15 -27.48
N GLU A 84 -21.84 -4.95 -27.43
CA GLU A 84 -21.87 -3.99 -28.55
C GLU A 84 -20.73 -4.20 -29.57
N LYS A 85 -19.54 -4.63 -29.13
CA LYS A 85 -18.36 -4.85 -29.97
C LYS A 85 -17.93 -6.32 -29.94
N SER A 86 -18.06 -7.00 -31.08
CA SER A 86 -17.69 -8.42 -31.19
C SER A 86 -16.31 -8.71 -31.77
N ASN A 87 -15.61 -7.72 -32.35
CA ASN A 87 -14.36 -7.93 -33.10
C ASN A 87 -13.18 -7.16 -32.50
N MET A 88 -12.83 -7.44 -31.24
CA MET A 88 -11.54 -7.03 -30.68
C MET A 88 -10.51 -8.14 -30.89
N GLN A 89 -9.24 -7.78 -31.07
CA GLN A 89 -8.16 -8.77 -31.16
C GLN A 89 -7.83 -9.28 -29.74
N HIS A 90 -7.83 -10.61 -29.58
CA HIS A 90 -7.42 -11.30 -28.37
C HIS A 90 -6.24 -12.22 -28.67
N ASP A 91 -5.18 -12.08 -27.89
CA ASP A 91 -4.00 -12.94 -27.94
C ASP A 91 -4.05 -13.93 -26.78
N TRP A 92 -3.91 -15.23 -27.07
CA TRP A 92 -4.02 -16.28 -26.06
C TRP A 92 -2.80 -16.38 -25.14
N ALA A 93 -1.61 -16.04 -25.65
CA ALA A 93 -0.39 -16.05 -24.87
C ALA A 93 0.66 -15.09 -25.44
N ASN A 94 1.25 -14.28 -24.58
CA ASN A 94 2.40 -13.44 -24.90
C ASN A 94 3.55 -13.77 -23.93
N ALA A 95 4.52 -14.55 -24.39
CA ALA A 95 5.67 -14.96 -23.58
C ALA A 95 6.52 -13.76 -23.12
N GLY A 96 6.61 -12.70 -23.94
CA GLY A 96 7.35 -11.48 -23.58
C GLY A 96 6.69 -10.68 -22.47
N GLY A 97 5.38 -10.82 -22.26
CA GLY A 97 4.64 -10.14 -21.20
C GLY A 97 4.69 -10.84 -19.84
N ILE A 98 5.18 -12.08 -19.77
CA ILE A 98 5.15 -12.90 -18.54
C ILE A 98 5.88 -12.23 -17.37
N PRO A 99 7.11 -11.69 -17.52
CA PRO A 99 7.80 -11.05 -16.39
C PRO A 99 7.06 -9.83 -15.83
N ILE A 100 6.53 -8.97 -16.72
CA ILE A 100 5.78 -7.76 -16.33
C ILE A 100 4.45 -8.14 -15.66
N ALA A 101 3.72 -9.12 -16.22
CA ALA A 101 2.48 -9.61 -15.64
C ALA A 101 2.71 -10.24 -14.26
N PHE A 102 3.77 -11.05 -14.12
CA PHE A 102 4.14 -11.65 -12.84
C PHE A 102 4.46 -10.59 -11.79
N SER A 103 5.24 -9.56 -12.13
CA SER A 103 5.52 -8.42 -11.23
C SER A 103 4.24 -7.70 -10.80
N THR A 104 3.34 -7.45 -11.75
CA THR A 104 2.06 -6.80 -11.48
C THR A 104 1.24 -7.63 -10.49
N PHE A 105 1.12 -8.95 -10.71
CA PHE A 105 0.46 -9.85 -9.77
C PHE A 105 1.16 -9.88 -8.41
N SER A 106 2.49 -10.01 -8.39
CA SER A 106 3.28 -10.01 -7.16
C SER A 106 3.03 -8.75 -6.34
N PHE A 107 3.01 -7.58 -6.99
CA PHE A 107 2.74 -6.30 -6.32
C PHE A 107 1.31 -6.27 -5.77
N SER A 108 0.32 -6.75 -6.52
CA SER A 108 -1.09 -6.79 -6.09
C SER A 108 -1.32 -7.65 -4.84
N TYR A 109 -0.56 -8.73 -4.65
CA TYR A 109 -0.63 -9.59 -3.45
C TYR A 109 0.39 -9.23 -2.36
N CYS A 110 1.14 -8.13 -2.51
CA CYS A 110 2.22 -7.79 -1.60
C CYS A 110 1.74 -7.12 -0.30
N GLY A 111 1.04 -7.88 0.56
CA GLY A 111 0.61 -7.43 1.89
C GLY A 111 1.57 -7.79 3.04
N ASN A 112 2.59 -8.61 2.78
CA ASN A 112 3.47 -9.15 3.83
C ASN A 112 4.17 -8.10 4.70
N VAL A 113 4.36 -6.87 4.17
CA VAL A 113 4.97 -5.74 4.89
C VAL A 113 4.06 -5.12 5.96
N ILE A 114 2.74 -5.33 5.85
CA ILE A 114 1.73 -4.80 6.79
C ILE A 114 1.15 -5.89 7.70
N TYR A 115 1.23 -7.16 7.29
CA TYR A 115 0.59 -8.29 7.99
C TYR A 115 0.91 -8.41 9.48
N PRO A 116 2.17 -8.34 9.95
CA PRO A 116 2.45 -8.48 11.38
C PRO A 116 1.80 -7.37 12.22
N HIS A 117 1.77 -6.15 11.69
CA HIS A 117 1.13 -5.02 12.37
C HIS A 117 -0.39 -5.17 12.39
N LEU A 118 -0.98 -5.73 11.32
CA LEU A 118 -2.40 -6.04 11.28
C LEU A 118 -2.76 -7.13 12.28
N GLU A 119 -2.04 -8.26 12.25
CA GLU A 119 -2.21 -9.40 13.17
C GLU A 119 -2.12 -8.94 14.63
N SER A 120 -1.08 -8.19 15.00
CA SER A 120 -0.92 -7.66 16.37
C SER A 120 -2.02 -6.68 16.81
N SER A 121 -2.75 -6.10 15.86
CA SER A 121 -3.84 -5.14 16.12
C SER A 121 -5.22 -5.81 16.18
N MET A 122 -5.32 -7.10 15.86
CA MET A 122 -6.58 -7.84 15.89
C MET A 122 -7.05 -8.06 17.32
N ALA A 123 -8.37 -8.13 17.51
CA ALA A 123 -8.95 -8.52 18.79
C ALA A 123 -8.54 -9.96 19.18
N GLU A 124 -8.49 -10.86 18.20
CA GLU A 124 -8.05 -12.25 18.36
C GLU A 124 -6.97 -12.59 17.32
N PRO A 125 -5.67 -12.36 17.60
CA PRO A 125 -4.58 -12.59 16.65
C PRO A 125 -4.49 -14.03 16.13
N SER A 126 -4.95 -15.02 16.91
CA SER A 126 -4.98 -16.44 16.52
C SER A 126 -5.85 -16.73 15.28
N ASP A 127 -6.79 -15.84 14.96
CA ASP A 127 -7.65 -15.97 13.79
C ASP A 127 -7.03 -15.40 12.51
N TRP A 128 -5.83 -14.81 12.58
CA TRP A 128 -5.12 -14.25 11.44
C TRP A 128 -5.06 -15.17 10.21
N PRO A 129 -4.74 -16.48 10.32
CA PRO A 129 -4.71 -17.36 9.16
C PRO A 129 -6.07 -17.48 8.44
N LYS A 130 -7.18 -17.46 9.20
CA LYS A 130 -8.54 -17.51 8.62
C LYS A 130 -8.86 -16.21 7.90
N VAL A 131 -8.56 -15.07 8.52
CA VAL A 131 -8.77 -13.74 7.94
C VAL A 131 -7.96 -13.58 6.65
N LEU A 132 -6.68 -13.96 6.69
CA LEU A 132 -5.80 -13.93 5.53
C LEU A 132 -6.35 -14.80 4.40
N LEU A 133 -6.75 -16.04 4.70
CA LEU A 133 -7.32 -16.96 3.71
C LEU A 133 -8.55 -16.36 3.01
N VAL A 134 -9.53 -15.88 3.79
CA VAL A 134 -10.77 -15.30 3.24
C VAL A 134 -10.48 -14.05 2.42
N ALA A 135 -9.62 -13.15 2.92
CA ALA A 135 -9.24 -11.93 2.22
C ALA A 135 -8.52 -12.22 0.90
N THR A 136 -7.59 -13.17 0.90
CA THR A 136 -6.85 -13.59 -0.31
C THR A 136 -7.79 -14.21 -1.35
N PHE A 137 -8.71 -15.08 -0.96
CA PHE A 137 -9.70 -15.62 -1.90
C PHE A 137 -10.61 -14.54 -2.48
N ALA A 138 -11.11 -13.64 -1.63
CA ALA A 138 -11.98 -12.54 -2.07
C ALA A 138 -11.29 -11.64 -3.10
N VAL A 139 -10.06 -11.20 -2.82
CA VAL A 139 -9.32 -10.34 -3.75
C VAL A 139 -8.94 -11.09 -5.04
N THR A 140 -8.66 -12.39 -4.96
CA THR A 140 -8.38 -13.22 -6.15
C THR A 140 -9.58 -13.25 -7.10
N ILE A 141 -10.78 -13.50 -6.56
CA ILE A 141 -12.03 -13.49 -7.35
C ILE A 141 -12.25 -12.12 -7.99
N MET A 142 -12.04 -11.05 -7.24
CA MET A 142 -12.15 -9.67 -7.73
C MET A 142 -11.20 -9.39 -8.90
N TYR A 143 -9.92 -9.75 -8.76
CA TYR A 143 -8.91 -9.54 -9.80
C TYR A 143 -9.16 -10.37 -11.06
N VAL A 144 -9.48 -11.66 -10.90
CA VAL A 144 -9.79 -12.53 -12.04
C VAL A 144 -11.01 -12.01 -12.80
N THR A 145 -12.07 -11.62 -12.08
CA THR A 145 -13.31 -11.13 -12.71
C THR A 145 -13.07 -9.87 -13.53
N VAL A 146 -12.40 -8.86 -12.96
CA VAL A 146 -12.13 -7.61 -13.68
C VAL A 146 -11.12 -7.81 -14.80
N GLY A 147 -10.03 -8.52 -14.55
CA GLY A 147 -9.00 -8.77 -15.57
C GLY A 147 -9.57 -9.52 -16.77
N PHE A 148 -10.37 -10.56 -16.53
CA PHE A 148 -10.99 -11.34 -17.59
C PHE A 148 -12.03 -10.54 -18.37
N LEU A 149 -12.98 -9.88 -17.70
CA LEU A 149 -14.02 -9.12 -18.39
C LEU A 149 -13.49 -7.90 -19.15
N ALA A 150 -12.51 -7.18 -18.58
CA ALA A 150 -11.88 -6.06 -19.26
C ALA A 150 -11.09 -6.52 -20.50
N TYR A 151 -10.36 -7.64 -20.40
CA TYR A 151 -9.65 -8.19 -21.56
C TYR A 151 -10.61 -8.71 -22.64
N LEU A 152 -11.73 -9.34 -22.27
CA LEU A 152 -12.76 -9.69 -23.24
C LEU A 152 -13.34 -8.46 -23.95
N ALA A 153 -13.58 -7.37 -23.22
CA ALA A 153 -14.15 -6.14 -23.76
C ALA A 153 -13.20 -5.35 -24.67
N TYR A 154 -11.92 -5.27 -24.31
CA TYR A 154 -10.95 -4.35 -24.95
C TYR A 154 -9.78 -5.05 -25.65
N GLY A 155 -9.59 -6.36 -25.44
CA GLY A 155 -8.51 -7.13 -26.07
C GLY A 155 -7.12 -6.57 -25.76
N VAL A 156 -6.26 -6.58 -26.77
CA VAL A 156 -4.88 -6.04 -26.70
C VAL A 156 -4.80 -4.54 -26.43
N GLU A 157 -5.91 -3.80 -26.59
CA GLU A 157 -5.97 -2.34 -26.40
C GLU A 157 -6.29 -1.93 -24.95
N VAL A 158 -6.39 -2.89 -24.02
CA VAL A 158 -6.63 -2.60 -22.60
C VAL A 158 -5.52 -1.71 -22.03
N ARG A 159 -5.90 -0.67 -21.30
CA ARG A 159 -4.99 0.31 -20.69
C ARG A 159 -4.82 0.09 -19.20
N ASN A 160 -3.70 0.56 -18.65
CA ASN A 160 -3.45 0.62 -17.21
C ASN A 160 -3.36 2.09 -16.77
N PRO A 161 -4.26 2.58 -15.88
CA PRO A 161 -5.31 1.85 -15.16
C PRO A 161 -6.51 1.44 -16.03
N VAL A 162 -7.19 0.35 -15.67
CA VAL A 162 -8.25 -0.28 -16.50
C VAL A 162 -9.38 0.65 -16.90
N TYR A 163 -9.72 1.63 -16.06
CA TYR A 163 -10.79 2.59 -16.36
C TYR A 163 -10.43 3.55 -17.51
N ASP A 164 -9.16 3.63 -17.92
CA ASP A 164 -8.75 4.36 -19.13
C ASP A 164 -9.17 3.66 -20.42
N SER A 165 -9.58 2.39 -20.34
CA SER A 165 -10.18 1.65 -21.45
C SER A 165 -11.68 1.97 -21.62
N LEU A 166 -12.33 2.52 -20.59
CA LEU A 166 -13.75 2.86 -20.67
C LEU A 166 -14.02 3.98 -21.70
N PRO A 167 -15.20 4.00 -22.33
CA PRO A 167 -15.61 5.12 -23.17
C PRO A 167 -15.55 6.45 -22.40
N GLN A 168 -15.04 7.49 -23.06
CA GLN A 168 -14.96 8.83 -22.47
C GLN A 168 -16.35 9.34 -22.10
N GLY A 169 -16.50 9.83 -20.87
CA GLY A 169 -17.78 10.33 -20.36
C GLY A 169 -17.95 10.14 -18.86
N SER A 170 -19.21 10.10 -18.42
CA SER A 170 -19.58 10.02 -17.01
C SER A 170 -19.09 8.74 -16.33
N ALA A 171 -19.17 7.58 -17.01
CA ALA A 171 -18.75 6.30 -16.43
C ALA A 171 -17.24 6.29 -16.11
N GLN A 172 -16.41 6.78 -17.02
CA GLN A 172 -14.97 6.94 -16.79
C GLN A 172 -14.69 7.92 -15.65
N ASN A 173 -15.39 9.07 -15.61
CA ASN A 173 -15.23 10.04 -14.54
C ASN A 173 -15.62 9.47 -13.17
N VAL A 174 -16.73 8.72 -13.08
CA VAL A 174 -17.14 8.04 -11.85
C VAL A 174 -16.09 7.02 -11.42
N ALA A 175 -15.58 6.20 -12.35
CA ALA A 175 -14.52 5.25 -12.05
C ALA A 175 -13.25 5.94 -11.53
N MET A 176 -12.83 7.05 -12.14
CA MET A 176 -11.69 7.86 -11.68
C MET A 176 -11.92 8.43 -10.28
N ILE A 177 -13.12 8.95 -9.98
CA ILE A 177 -13.46 9.49 -8.65
C ILE A 177 -13.39 8.38 -7.60
N VAL A 178 -14.02 7.23 -7.86
CA VAL A 178 -14.06 6.11 -6.91
C VAL A 178 -12.66 5.50 -6.71
N ALA A 179 -11.88 5.35 -7.78
CA ALA A 179 -10.49 4.90 -7.70
C ALA A 179 -9.62 5.88 -6.90
N THR A 180 -9.79 7.19 -7.12
CA THR A 180 -9.11 8.23 -6.35
C THR A 180 -9.47 8.13 -4.87
N LEU A 181 -10.77 8.05 -4.55
CA LEU A 181 -11.23 7.92 -3.16
C LEU A 181 -10.63 6.68 -2.48
N HIS A 182 -10.62 5.53 -3.17
CA HIS A 182 -10.01 4.30 -2.67
C HIS A 182 -8.53 4.53 -2.27
N VAL A 183 -7.72 5.08 -3.18
CA VAL A 183 -6.29 5.24 -2.90
C VAL A 183 -6.03 6.29 -1.81
N LEU A 184 -6.81 7.37 -1.75
CA LEU A 184 -6.67 8.38 -0.68
C LEU A 184 -6.98 7.81 0.71
N LEU A 185 -7.95 6.89 0.80
CA LEU A 185 -8.29 6.20 2.04
C LEU A 185 -7.28 5.08 2.40
N ALA A 186 -6.58 4.54 1.42
CA ALA A 186 -5.57 3.49 1.62
C ALA A 186 -4.17 4.02 1.99
N VAL A 187 -3.76 5.20 1.48
CA VAL A 187 -2.43 5.80 1.76
C VAL A 187 -2.08 5.85 3.26
N PRO A 188 -2.97 6.30 4.17
CA PRO A 188 -2.69 6.38 5.61
C PRO A 188 -2.23 5.06 6.22
N MET A 189 -2.69 3.93 5.69
CA MET A 189 -2.32 2.59 6.17
C MET A 189 -0.84 2.29 5.97
N TYR A 190 -0.35 2.51 4.75
CA TYR A 190 1.06 2.28 4.41
C TYR A 190 1.98 3.25 5.13
N LEU A 191 1.61 4.52 5.19
CA LEU A 191 2.39 5.54 5.88
C LEU A 191 2.42 5.28 7.40
N TYR A 192 1.32 4.83 8.01
CA TYR A 192 1.32 4.51 9.43
C TYR A 192 2.32 3.38 9.76
N VAL A 193 2.30 2.30 8.97
CA VAL A 193 3.21 1.17 9.17
C VAL A 193 4.66 1.59 8.94
N LEU A 194 4.91 2.49 7.99
CA LEU A 194 6.22 3.13 7.80
C LEU A 194 6.65 3.90 9.05
N THR A 195 5.79 4.78 9.57
CA THR A 195 6.07 5.57 10.78
C THR A 195 6.43 4.66 11.96
N VAL A 196 5.62 3.64 12.24
CA VAL A 196 5.89 2.70 13.36
C VAL A 196 7.20 1.94 13.14
N GLY A 197 7.49 1.53 11.92
CA GLY A 197 8.77 0.91 11.58
C GLY A 197 9.96 1.83 11.88
N ILE A 198 9.89 3.09 11.48
CA ILE A 198 10.94 4.08 11.77
C ILE A 198 11.03 4.37 13.28
N GLU A 199 9.90 4.50 13.98
CA GLU A 199 9.87 4.70 15.44
C GLU A 199 10.55 3.56 16.20
N SER A 200 10.33 2.32 15.75
CA SER A 200 10.95 1.14 16.36
C SER A 200 12.46 1.17 16.19
N TRP A 201 12.95 1.60 15.01
CA TRP A 201 14.37 1.72 14.72
C TRP A 201 15.03 2.87 15.50
N LEU A 202 14.31 3.98 15.69
CA LEU A 202 14.74 5.11 16.51
C LEU A 202 14.60 4.87 18.02
N GLY A 203 14.06 3.73 18.45
CA GLY A 203 13.84 3.40 19.87
C GLY A 203 12.71 4.19 20.55
N VAL A 204 11.85 4.86 19.78
CA VAL A 204 10.74 5.67 20.30
C VAL A 204 9.61 4.79 20.83
N SER A 205 9.37 3.63 20.21
CA SER A 205 8.32 2.68 20.62
C SER A 205 8.55 2.11 22.03
N TYR A 206 9.81 1.83 22.38
CA TYR A 206 10.22 1.33 23.70
C TYR A 206 9.89 2.32 24.83
N LEU A 207 9.99 3.61 24.57
CA LEU A 207 9.64 4.65 25.54
C LEU A 207 8.16 4.59 25.93
N GLN A 208 7.29 4.15 25.02
CA GLN A 208 5.84 4.13 25.24
C GLN A 208 5.37 2.90 26.01
N GLU A 209 6.03 1.75 25.82
CA GLU A 209 5.76 0.52 26.56
C GLU A 209 6.22 0.63 28.02
N HIS A 210 7.40 1.22 28.26
CA HIS A 210 7.86 1.58 29.60
C HIS A 210 6.92 2.55 30.32
N GLN A 211 6.24 3.44 29.59
CA GLN A 211 5.25 4.36 30.17
C GLN A 211 3.98 3.64 30.64
N TYR A 212 3.55 2.58 29.93
CA TYR A 212 2.37 1.80 30.31
C TYR A 212 2.65 0.99 31.57
N GLN A 213 3.81 0.33 31.65
CA GLN A 213 4.28 -0.38 32.83
C GLN A 213 4.42 0.56 34.03
N GLN A 214 5.07 1.72 33.86
CA GLN A 214 5.17 2.72 34.94
C GLN A 214 3.82 3.27 35.39
N LYS A 215 2.80 3.32 34.51
CA LYS A 215 1.46 3.76 34.89
C LYS A 215 0.76 2.71 35.75
N GLN A 216 0.90 1.44 35.38
CA GLN A 216 0.37 0.32 36.14
C GLN A 216 1.05 0.18 37.51
N ASP A 217 2.37 0.34 37.57
CA ASP A 217 3.14 0.36 38.82
C ASP A 217 2.73 1.54 39.72
N GLN A 218 2.42 2.70 39.13
CA GLN A 218 1.98 3.88 39.86
C GLN A 218 0.54 3.78 40.34
N ASP A 219 -0.37 3.25 39.54
CA ASP A 219 -1.76 2.98 39.97
C ASP A 219 -1.74 2.01 41.16
N THR A 220 -0.84 1.02 41.13
CA THR A 220 -0.59 0.09 42.25
C THR A 220 0.02 0.80 43.47
N ALA A 221 1.07 1.61 43.30
CA ALA A 221 1.71 2.34 44.39
C ALA A 221 0.83 3.44 45.02
N SER A 222 -0.07 4.05 44.25
CA SER A 222 -1.00 5.09 44.73
C SER A 222 -2.09 4.56 45.67
N LEU A 223 -2.33 3.24 45.65
CA LEU A 223 -3.22 2.55 46.58
C LEU A 223 -2.54 2.26 47.93
N GLU A 224 -1.20 2.27 47.97
CA GLU A 224 -0.42 1.88 49.14
C GLU A 224 0.19 3.07 49.91
N ASP A 225 0.48 4.20 49.25
CA ASP A 225 1.35 5.23 49.86
C ASP A 225 0.75 6.66 49.79
N GLN A 226 0.40 7.21 50.95
CA GLN A 226 -0.13 8.58 51.16
C GLN A 226 0.91 9.51 51.83
N ASP A 227 2.21 9.33 51.57
CA ASP A 227 3.24 10.18 52.17
C ASP A 227 3.72 11.34 51.26
N THR A 228 4.25 12.39 51.89
CA THR A 228 4.61 13.69 51.26
C THR A 228 5.74 13.54 50.22
N MET A 229 6.69 12.62 50.45
CA MET A 229 7.71 12.25 49.45
C MET A 229 7.11 11.54 48.23
N GLY A 230 6.02 10.80 48.41
CA GLY A 230 5.25 10.19 47.33
C GLY A 230 4.68 11.24 46.39
N GLN A 231 4.04 12.28 46.92
CA GLN A 231 3.51 13.40 46.12
C GLN A 231 4.59 14.12 45.30
N GLN A 232 5.78 14.33 45.87
CA GLN A 232 6.87 15.00 45.15
C GLN A 232 7.40 14.13 44.01
N ARG A 233 7.59 12.82 44.23
CA ARG A 233 7.92 11.84 43.18
C ARG A 233 6.85 11.79 42.08
N LEU A 234 5.57 11.76 42.45
CA LEU A 234 4.45 11.75 41.52
C LEU A 234 4.44 13.00 40.62
N SER A 235 4.72 14.17 41.19
CA SER A 235 4.82 15.42 40.42
C SER A 235 5.98 15.41 39.42
N TRP A 236 7.17 14.94 39.83
CA TRP A 236 8.36 14.86 38.98
C TRP A 236 8.14 13.85 37.83
N MET A 237 7.57 12.68 38.15
CA MET A 237 7.20 11.67 37.16
C MET A 237 6.13 12.19 36.19
N SER A 238 5.17 12.99 36.65
CA SER A 238 4.16 13.61 35.78
C SER A 238 4.76 14.62 34.79
N GLN A 239 5.74 15.43 35.22
CA GLN A 239 6.46 16.35 34.34
C GLN A 239 7.31 15.62 33.32
N GLN A 240 8.03 14.58 33.74
CA GLN A 240 8.83 13.74 32.85
C GLN A 240 7.95 13.02 31.81
N ARG A 241 6.76 12.56 32.19
CA ARG A 241 5.75 12.01 31.26
C ARG A 241 5.28 13.03 30.24
N LEU A 242 4.91 14.23 30.68
CA LEU A 242 4.47 15.29 29.76
C LEU A 242 5.56 15.68 28.77
N TRP A 243 6.82 15.74 29.22
CA TRP A 243 7.97 16.02 28.37
C TRP A 243 8.17 14.91 27.32
N LEU A 244 8.22 13.64 27.75
CA LEU A 244 8.36 12.48 26.84
C LEU A 244 7.20 12.39 25.84
N GLN A 245 5.97 12.61 26.29
CA GLN A 245 4.80 12.61 25.42
C GLN A 245 4.83 13.74 24.38
N ARG A 246 5.30 14.93 24.74
CA ARG A 246 5.46 16.05 23.80
C ARG A 246 6.52 15.74 22.76
N HIS A 247 7.66 15.19 23.16
CA HIS A 247 8.72 14.77 22.22
C HIS A 247 8.27 13.66 21.29
N ALA A 248 7.65 12.60 21.80
CA ALA A 248 7.14 11.51 20.97
C ALA A 248 6.07 11.99 19.96
N LYS A 249 5.16 12.87 20.39
CA LYS A 249 4.16 13.49 19.48
C LYS A 249 4.81 14.37 18.43
N ALA A 250 5.78 15.20 18.82
CA ALA A 250 6.50 16.06 17.88
C ALA A 250 7.27 15.22 16.85
N THR A 251 8.00 14.20 17.30
CA THR A 251 8.71 13.25 16.43
C THR A 251 7.76 12.59 15.43
N ARG A 252 6.58 12.12 15.86
CA ARG A 252 5.56 11.58 14.95
C ARG A 252 5.13 12.54 13.87
N ILE A 253 4.77 13.76 14.26
CA ILE A 253 4.28 14.77 13.31
C ILE A 253 5.38 15.09 12.30
N VAL A 254 6.62 15.23 12.75
CA VAL A 254 7.77 15.47 11.87
C VAL A 254 7.98 14.29 10.92
N LEU A 255 8.03 13.05 11.43
CA LEU A 255 8.20 11.84 10.61
C LEU A 255 7.13 11.73 9.53
N ARG A 256 5.86 11.86 9.91
CA ARG A 256 4.73 11.78 8.97
C ARG A 256 4.75 12.88 7.92
N THR A 257 5.13 14.10 8.32
CA THR A 257 5.26 15.22 7.38
C THR A 257 6.38 14.93 6.37
N VAL A 258 7.53 14.43 6.84
CA VAL A 258 8.66 14.06 5.97
C VAL A 258 8.27 12.92 5.04
N GLU A 259 7.60 11.88 5.52
CA GLU A 259 7.11 10.76 4.72
C GLU A 259 6.22 11.24 3.57
N ILE A 260 5.21 12.07 3.85
CA ILE A 260 4.29 12.59 2.83
C ILE A 260 5.00 13.52 1.84
N CYS A 261 5.84 14.43 2.34
CA CYS A 261 6.62 15.29 1.47
C CYS A 261 7.55 14.49 0.56
N SER A 262 8.18 13.43 1.07
CA SER A 262 9.02 12.55 0.25
C SER A 262 8.21 11.82 -0.82
N CYS A 263 7.03 11.29 -0.49
CA CYS A 263 6.13 10.68 -1.47
C CYS A 263 5.70 11.71 -2.54
N ALA A 264 5.34 12.93 -2.14
CA ALA A 264 4.94 14.00 -3.05
C ALA A 264 6.07 14.40 -4.01
N VAL A 265 7.30 14.51 -3.51
CA VAL A 265 8.48 14.81 -4.33
C VAL A 265 8.73 13.72 -5.35
N VAL A 266 8.76 12.44 -4.93
CA VAL A 266 8.97 11.32 -5.86
C VAL A 266 7.81 11.23 -6.88
N ALA A 267 6.57 11.47 -6.46
CA ALA A 267 5.40 11.48 -7.33
C ALA A 267 5.47 12.58 -8.41
N MET A 268 6.05 13.74 -8.10
CA MET A 268 6.26 14.79 -9.09
C MET A 268 7.35 14.46 -10.11
N LEU A 269 8.38 13.75 -9.68
CA LEU A 269 9.50 13.34 -10.54
C LEU A 269 9.13 12.18 -11.46
N THR A 270 8.10 11.42 -11.10
CA THR A 270 7.67 10.22 -11.81
C THR A 270 6.41 10.52 -12.62
N PRO A 271 6.46 10.56 -13.96
CA PRO A 271 5.31 10.92 -14.78
C PRO A 271 4.31 9.76 -14.95
N TYR A 272 4.81 8.52 -14.99
CA TYR A 272 4.08 7.36 -15.46
C TYR A 272 3.71 6.41 -14.33
N PHE A 273 2.41 6.22 -14.09
CA PHE A 273 1.89 5.34 -13.04
C PHE A 273 2.24 3.86 -13.29
N SER A 274 1.96 3.37 -14.50
CA SER A 274 2.12 1.95 -14.87
C SER A 274 3.58 1.49 -14.78
N ASP A 275 4.51 2.29 -15.29
CA ASP A 275 5.93 1.92 -15.31
C ASP A 275 6.52 1.93 -13.92
N PHE A 276 6.16 2.94 -13.11
CA PHE A 276 6.61 3.01 -11.72
C PHE A 276 6.05 1.84 -10.91
N MET A 277 4.79 1.46 -11.13
CA MET A 277 4.18 0.29 -10.50
C MET A 277 4.96 -0.99 -10.84
N THR A 278 5.27 -1.17 -12.12
CA THR A 278 6.00 -2.35 -12.62
C THR A 278 7.43 -2.39 -12.05
N LEU A 279 8.11 -1.25 -11.98
CA LEU A 279 9.46 -1.13 -11.41
C LEU A 279 9.49 -1.47 -9.92
N ILE A 280 8.51 -0.99 -9.14
CA ILE A 280 8.41 -1.29 -7.71
C ILE A 280 8.08 -2.77 -7.48
N GLY A 281 7.18 -3.33 -8.29
CA GLY A 281 6.82 -4.75 -8.24
C GLY A 281 8.04 -5.66 -8.43
N THR A 282 8.79 -5.43 -9.52
CA THR A 282 9.95 -6.25 -9.91
C THR A 282 11.09 -6.19 -8.89
N ILE A 283 11.40 -5.01 -8.36
CA ILE A 283 12.52 -4.85 -7.43
C ILE A 283 12.13 -5.29 -6.02
N ALA A 284 11.03 -4.72 -5.51
CA ALA A 284 10.76 -4.74 -4.09
C ALA A 284 9.72 -5.79 -3.68
N ALA A 285 8.66 -6.00 -4.48
CA ALA A 285 7.62 -6.97 -4.14
C ALA A 285 8.13 -8.41 -4.29
N GLU A 286 8.84 -8.71 -5.37
CA GLU A 286 9.31 -10.08 -5.65
C GLU A 286 10.37 -10.55 -4.64
N SER A 287 11.32 -9.67 -4.31
CA SER A 287 12.34 -9.94 -3.29
C SER A 287 11.72 -10.22 -1.91
N LEU A 288 10.75 -9.40 -1.49
CA LEU A 288 10.13 -9.51 -0.16
C LEU A 288 9.08 -10.62 -0.05
N THR A 289 8.42 -10.97 -1.14
CA THR A 289 7.31 -11.94 -1.13
C THR A 289 7.76 -13.36 -1.44
N PHE A 290 8.72 -13.54 -2.36
CA PHE A 290 9.13 -14.87 -2.80
C PHE A 290 10.49 -15.29 -2.24
N VAL A 291 11.48 -14.40 -2.28
CA VAL A 291 12.86 -14.76 -1.94
C VAL A 291 13.08 -14.79 -0.42
N LEU A 292 12.73 -13.70 0.27
CA LEU A 292 13.00 -13.57 1.70
C LEU A 292 12.29 -14.61 2.58
N PRO A 293 10.98 -14.91 2.40
CA PRO A 293 10.30 -15.93 3.20
C PRO A 293 10.93 -17.32 3.03
N CYS A 294 11.33 -17.68 1.80
CA CYS A 294 12.02 -18.94 1.53
C CYS A 294 13.37 -19.02 2.26
N ILE A 295 14.17 -17.95 2.22
CA ILE A 295 15.45 -17.90 2.95
C ILE A 295 15.24 -18.03 4.46
N PHE A 296 14.26 -17.30 5.01
CA PHE A 296 13.98 -17.36 6.44
C PHE A 296 13.49 -18.74 6.87
N TRP A 297 12.59 -19.34 6.10
CA TRP A 297 12.11 -20.70 6.37
C TRP A 297 13.25 -21.71 6.34
N ILE A 298 14.12 -21.68 5.33
CA ILE A 298 15.29 -22.58 5.23
C ILE A 298 16.24 -22.40 6.42
N LYS A 299 16.46 -21.16 6.87
CA LYS A 299 17.33 -20.87 8.02
C LYS A 299 16.70 -21.30 9.35
N LEU A 300 15.40 -21.09 9.53
CA LEU A 300 14.71 -21.39 10.78
C LEU A 300 14.45 -22.90 10.93
N SER A 301 14.09 -23.59 9.85
CA SER A 301 13.77 -25.01 9.83
C SER A 301 15.00 -25.90 9.57
N TRP A 302 16.22 -25.42 9.85
CA TRP A 302 17.47 -26.13 9.49
C TRP A 302 17.53 -27.56 10.03
N HIS A 303 16.96 -27.82 11.22
CA HIS A 303 17.07 -29.11 11.90
C HIS A 303 15.96 -30.11 11.52
N ASP A 304 14.74 -29.66 11.23
CA ASP A 304 13.54 -30.51 11.02
C ASP A 304 13.00 -30.43 9.59
N ARG A 305 13.88 -30.23 8.61
CA ARG A 305 13.49 -29.92 7.23
C ARG A 305 13.07 -31.14 6.41
N ASN A 306 11.82 -31.09 5.95
CA ASN A 306 11.29 -31.97 4.91
C ASN A 306 11.93 -31.62 3.54
N THR A 307 12.37 -32.64 2.79
CA THR A 307 13.04 -32.43 1.48
C THR A 307 12.08 -31.82 0.45
N TRP A 308 10.79 -32.16 0.48
CA TRP A 308 9.80 -31.62 -0.45
C TRP A 308 9.53 -30.13 -0.23
N GLU A 309 9.49 -29.69 1.03
CA GLU A 309 9.32 -28.28 1.38
C GLU A 309 10.56 -27.47 0.97
N LEU A 310 11.77 -28.03 1.17
CA LEU A 310 13.00 -27.40 0.71
C LEU A 310 13.03 -27.23 -0.82
N VAL A 311 12.65 -28.25 -1.58
CA VAL A 311 12.55 -28.17 -3.04
C VAL A 311 11.52 -27.13 -3.45
N GLY A 312 10.36 -27.10 -2.80
CA GLY A 312 9.32 -26.09 -3.02
C GLY A 312 9.84 -24.66 -2.80
N CYS A 313 10.47 -24.39 -1.65
CA CYS A 313 11.07 -23.09 -1.34
C CYS A 313 12.18 -22.71 -2.32
N ALA A 314 13.04 -23.65 -2.72
CA ALA A 314 14.09 -23.40 -3.70
C ALA A 314 13.51 -23.02 -5.07
N LEU A 315 12.46 -23.72 -5.53
CA LEU A 315 11.77 -23.40 -6.78
C LEU A 315 11.09 -22.02 -6.72
N ILE A 316 10.39 -21.71 -5.64
CA ILE A 316 9.74 -20.40 -5.45
C ILE A 316 10.78 -19.27 -5.48
N ALA A 317 11.89 -19.44 -4.74
CA ALA A 317 12.97 -18.46 -4.72
C ALA A 317 13.63 -18.32 -6.10
N ALA A 318 13.85 -19.42 -6.82
CA ALA A 318 14.43 -19.38 -8.17
C ALA A 318 13.54 -18.64 -9.17
N VAL A 319 12.23 -18.92 -9.17
CA VAL A 319 11.26 -18.20 -10.01
C VAL A 319 11.21 -16.72 -9.64
N GLY A 320 11.17 -16.39 -8.34
CA GLY A 320 11.20 -15.00 -7.87
C GLY A 320 12.46 -14.25 -8.30
N ILE A 321 13.64 -14.87 -8.22
CA ILE A 321 14.90 -14.26 -8.69
C ILE A 321 14.89 -14.08 -10.21
N PHE A 322 14.41 -15.08 -10.96
CA PHE A 322 14.32 -14.99 -12.42
C PHE A 322 13.41 -13.82 -12.84
N CYS A 323 12.19 -13.76 -12.31
CA CYS A 323 11.26 -12.67 -12.57
C CYS A 323 11.84 -11.32 -12.15
N ALA A 324 12.58 -11.25 -11.05
CA ALA A 324 13.12 -9.98 -10.56
C ALA A 324 14.19 -9.44 -11.51
N VAL A 325 15.08 -10.30 -11.98
CA VAL A 325 16.16 -9.90 -12.90
C VAL A 325 15.62 -9.47 -14.25
N PHE A 326 14.81 -10.32 -14.89
CA PHE A 326 14.28 -10.03 -16.23
C PHE A 326 13.22 -8.94 -16.19
N GLY A 327 12.31 -8.98 -15.22
CA GLY A 327 11.29 -7.95 -15.01
C GLY A 327 11.90 -6.58 -14.73
N THR A 328 12.94 -6.48 -13.90
CA THR A 328 13.61 -5.19 -13.66
C THR A 328 14.25 -4.67 -14.95
N ALA A 329 14.89 -5.53 -15.74
CA ALA A 329 15.48 -5.13 -17.01
C ALA A 329 14.42 -4.57 -17.99
N ASP A 330 13.25 -5.20 -18.07
CA ASP A 330 12.17 -4.74 -18.94
C ASP A 330 11.47 -3.49 -18.39
N ALA A 331 11.25 -3.40 -17.08
CA ALA A 331 10.67 -2.23 -16.43
C ALA A 331 11.56 -0.98 -16.60
N VAL A 332 12.89 -1.14 -16.50
CA VAL A 332 13.83 -0.04 -16.71
C VAL A 332 13.84 0.42 -18.18
N LYS A 333 13.78 -0.50 -19.14
CA LYS A 333 13.69 -0.14 -20.57
C LYS A 333 12.42 0.67 -20.84
N LEU A 334 11.27 0.16 -20.40
CA LEU A 334 9.98 0.85 -20.55
C LEU A 334 10.03 2.26 -19.95
N PHE A 335 10.53 2.38 -18.72
CA PHE A 335 10.62 3.67 -18.03
C PHE A 335 11.54 4.67 -18.75
N LEU A 336 12.67 4.20 -19.30
CA LEU A 336 13.60 5.05 -20.05
C LEU A 336 13.03 5.47 -21.41
N ASP A 337 12.35 4.56 -22.10
CA ASP A 337 11.71 4.84 -23.38
C ASP A 337 10.60 5.88 -23.22
N ASP A 338 9.78 5.77 -22.18
CA ASP A 338 8.72 6.73 -21.88
C ASP A 338 9.28 8.11 -21.49
N ILE A 339 10.35 8.17 -20.67
CA ILE A 339 11.05 9.44 -20.40
C ILE A 339 11.58 10.05 -21.69
N ARG A 340 12.20 9.25 -22.56
CA ARG A 340 12.79 9.75 -23.81
C ARG A 340 11.73 10.30 -24.76
N GLN A 341 10.54 9.72 -24.81
CA GLN A 341 9.42 10.22 -25.61
C GLN A 341 8.82 11.53 -25.05
N SER A 342 9.07 11.85 -23.78
CA SER A 342 8.53 13.03 -23.09
C SER A 342 9.39 14.30 -23.21
N LEU A 343 10.65 14.15 -23.63
CA LEU A 343 11.63 15.22 -23.86
C LEU A 343 11.62 15.64 -25.32
#